data_AF-A0A952C8Y1-F1
#
_entry.id   AF-A0A952C8Y1-F1
#
_cell.length_a   1.000
_cell.length_b   1.000
_cell.length_c   1.000
_cell.angle_alpha   90.00
_cell.angle_beta   90.00
_cell.angle_gamma   90.00
#
_symmetry.space_group_name_H-M   'P 1'
#
loop_
_entity.id
_entity.type
_entity.pdbx_description
1 polymer ?
#
loop_
_entity_poly.entity_id
_entity_poly.type
_entity_poly.pdbx_seq_one_letter_code
_entity_poly.pdbx_strand_id
1 'polypeptide(L)'
;MAKNQISRRNFVLRSAAGIGGFAVSPYAAGAAKMEKKLEGIDENEETIPGTESYEAREDDVVIENEEFKLIIGADAVAKSLRNKSTGEECLISNHDVPVSTITQERPYNNEVKLAYPCQQMTFNANSVKRDGDRLIIRYDLLEYQMIVRLNIRPDYIEFRLEDFEIPKEFGGLGVLMKDPAVWQTAFLQLPVRRRTYYGDWLQVVWDDQVATNILATNPFTNIAAEKNKDYFLLQAKAERDVKLKGASAALINSATGKLLDH
;
A
#
# COMPACT_ATOMS: atom_id res chain seq x y z
N MET A 1 -4.40 -42.73 -19.62
CA MET A 1 -3.73 -41.41 -19.48
C MET A 1 -4.55 -40.57 -18.51
N ALA A 2 -4.14 -40.49 -17.24
CA ALA A 2 -4.86 -39.72 -16.23
C ALA A 2 -4.44 -38.25 -16.31
N LYS A 3 -5.37 -37.35 -16.62
CA LYS A 3 -5.15 -35.89 -16.57
C LYS A 3 -5.07 -35.47 -15.11
N ASN A 4 -3.89 -35.10 -14.66
CA ASN A 4 -3.66 -34.47 -13.36
C ASN A 4 -4.28 -33.06 -13.39
N GLN A 5 -5.51 -32.90 -12.91
CA GLN A 5 -6.07 -31.59 -12.57
C GLN A 5 -5.47 -31.15 -11.22
N ILE A 6 -4.50 -30.24 -11.28
CA ILE A 6 -4.01 -29.55 -10.09
C ILE A 6 -5.12 -28.59 -9.64
N SER A 7 -5.69 -28.83 -8.46
CA SER A 7 -6.68 -27.93 -7.84
C SER A 7 -6.06 -26.55 -7.55
N ARG A 8 -6.82 -25.46 -7.78
CA ARG A 8 -6.36 -24.06 -7.67
C ARG A 8 -5.85 -23.69 -6.27
N ARG A 9 -6.41 -24.29 -5.21
CA ARG A 9 -5.87 -24.19 -3.84
C ARG A 9 -4.42 -24.69 -3.75
N ASN A 10 -4.09 -25.75 -4.47
CA ASN A 10 -2.73 -26.29 -4.51
C ASN A 10 -1.77 -25.40 -5.29
N PHE A 11 -2.22 -24.53 -6.20
CA PHE A 11 -1.33 -23.58 -6.88
C PHE A 11 -0.87 -22.50 -5.91
N VAL A 12 -1.81 -21.86 -5.20
CA VAL A 12 -1.51 -20.82 -4.19
C VAL A 12 -0.63 -21.37 -3.05
N LEU A 13 -0.94 -22.59 -2.58
CA LEU A 13 -0.09 -23.30 -1.60
C LEU A 13 1.31 -23.63 -2.14
N ARG A 14 1.45 -23.93 -3.45
CA ARG A 14 2.74 -24.22 -4.08
C ARG A 14 3.54 -22.97 -4.42
N SER A 15 2.91 -21.81 -4.59
CA SER A 15 3.63 -20.53 -4.69
C SER A 15 4.45 -20.23 -3.42
N ALA A 16 4.02 -20.76 -2.27
CA ALA A 16 4.76 -20.70 -1.00
C ALA A 16 5.86 -21.77 -0.85
N ALA A 17 5.86 -22.82 -1.69
CA ALA A 17 6.84 -23.90 -1.66
C ALA A 17 7.68 -23.86 -2.95
N GLY A 18 8.85 -23.22 -2.86
CA GLY A 18 9.79 -23.11 -3.98
C GLY A 18 10.01 -24.44 -4.71
N ILE A 19 10.09 -24.36 -6.04
CA ILE A 19 10.43 -25.50 -6.91
C ILE A 19 11.87 -25.91 -6.60
N GLY A 20 12.02 -26.99 -5.82
CA GLY A 20 13.31 -27.60 -5.51
C GLY A 20 13.10 -28.77 -4.55
N GLY A 21 13.32 -30.00 -5.03
CA GLY A 21 13.17 -31.21 -4.24
C GLY A 21 14.10 -31.27 -3.02
N PHE A 22 13.69 -32.07 -2.04
CA PHE A 22 14.44 -32.48 -0.85
C PHE A 22 14.75 -31.42 0.21
N ALA A 23 13.79 -31.17 1.09
CA ALA A 23 13.96 -31.21 2.55
C ALA A 23 12.58 -31.15 3.22
N VAL A 24 12.22 -32.15 4.02
CA VAL A 24 11.06 -32.07 4.92
C VAL A 24 11.43 -31.05 6.00
N SER A 25 10.94 -29.82 5.86
CA SER A 25 11.12 -28.76 6.84
C SER A 25 10.40 -29.13 8.15
N PRO A 26 10.96 -28.83 9.34
CA PRO A 26 10.40 -29.23 10.65
C PRO A 26 9.03 -28.63 10.99
N TYR A 27 8.44 -27.81 10.11
CA TYR A 27 7.11 -27.23 10.28
C TYR A 27 5.97 -28.27 10.36
N ALA A 28 6.11 -29.44 9.73
CA ALA A 28 5.08 -30.48 9.80
C ALA A 28 4.94 -31.11 11.21
N ALA A 29 6.02 -31.15 12.00
CA ALA A 29 6.00 -31.66 13.36
C ALA A 29 5.40 -30.66 14.37
N GLY A 30 5.36 -29.36 14.03
CA GLY A 30 4.76 -28.31 14.85
C GLY A 30 3.23 -28.31 14.83
N ALA A 31 2.62 -28.68 13.71
CA ALA A 31 1.17 -28.68 13.53
C ALA A 31 0.47 -29.70 14.46
N ALA A 32 0.99 -30.93 14.54
CA ALA A 32 0.43 -31.96 15.41
C ALA A 32 0.58 -31.66 16.92
N LYS A 33 1.57 -30.84 17.29
CA LYS A 33 1.80 -30.41 18.68
C LYS A 33 0.93 -29.21 19.07
N MET A 34 0.48 -28.40 18.09
CA MET A 34 -0.51 -27.33 18.27
C MET A 34 -1.92 -27.91 18.45
N GLU A 35 -2.31 -28.92 17.66
CA GLU A 35 -3.64 -29.55 17.75
C GLU A 35 -3.91 -30.11 19.16
N LYS A 36 -2.91 -30.75 19.79
CA LYS A 36 -3.06 -31.31 21.14
C LYS A 36 -3.06 -30.27 22.28
N LYS A 37 -2.69 -29.01 21.99
CA LYS A 37 -2.68 -27.91 22.97
C LYS A 37 -3.97 -27.07 22.93
N LEU A 38 -4.79 -27.24 21.88
CA LEU A 38 -6.09 -26.58 21.70
C LEU A 38 -7.23 -27.29 22.44
N GLU A 39 -7.06 -28.52 22.93
CA GLU A 39 -8.09 -29.26 23.68
C GLU A 39 -8.20 -28.85 25.17
N GLY A 40 -7.52 -27.79 25.62
CA GLY A 40 -7.48 -27.46 27.05
C GLY A 40 -7.17 -26.01 27.39
N ILE A 41 -7.82 -25.04 26.73
CA ILE A 41 -7.75 -23.63 27.15
C ILE A 41 -9.17 -23.09 27.34
N ASP A 42 -9.38 -22.63 28.57
CA ASP A 42 -10.57 -22.03 29.16
C ASP A 42 -11.00 -20.76 28.41
N GLU A 43 -12.31 -20.56 28.27
CA GLU A 43 -12.93 -19.43 27.59
C GLU A 43 -12.74 -18.15 28.42
N ASN A 44 -11.67 -17.40 28.14
CA ASN A 44 -11.63 -15.97 28.46
C ASN A 44 -11.49 -15.20 27.15
N GLU A 45 -12.49 -14.37 26.85
CA GLU A 45 -12.50 -13.42 25.73
C GLU A 45 -11.35 -12.40 25.90
N GLU A 46 -10.15 -12.75 25.44
CA GLU A 46 -9.14 -11.75 25.08
C GLU A 46 -9.53 -11.17 23.72
N THR A 47 -10.13 -9.98 23.75
CA THR A 47 -10.35 -9.14 22.57
C THR A 47 -9.06 -9.00 21.75
N ILE A 48 -9.11 -9.50 20.52
CA ILE A 48 -8.03 -9.35 19.54
C ILE A 48 -7.84 -7.85 19.25
N PRO A 49 -6.64 -7.27 19.46
CA PRO A 49 -6.38 -5.87 19.11
C PRO A 49 -6.41 -5.71 17.59
N GLY A 50 -7.32 -4.87 17.08
CA GLY A 50 -7.46 -4.60 15.63
C GLY A 50 -8.90 -4.43 15.10
N THR A 51 -9.91 -4.45 15.97
CA THR A 51 -11.34 -4.43 15.56
C THR A 51 -12.01 -3.05 15.66
N GLU A 52 -11.27 -1.99 16.00
CA GLU A 52 -11.86 -0.64 16.05
C GLU A 52 -12.12 -0.12 14.64
N SER A 53 -13.39 0.00 14.27
CA SER A 53 -13.82 0.61 13.02
C SER A 53 -13.60 2.13 13.08
N TYR A 54 -12.72 2.65 12.22
CA TYR A 54 -12.58 4.09 12.06
C TYR A 54 -13.78 4.64 11.28
N GLU A 55 -14.56 5.51 11.92
CA GLU A 55 -15.62 6.27 11.26
C GLU A 55 -15.03 7.53 10.62
N ALA A 56 -15.39 7.75 9.36
CA ALA A 56 -14.88 8.88 8.59
C ALA A 56 -15.34 10.21 9.20
N ARG A 57 -14.39 11.14 9.37
CA ARG A 57 -14.68 12.53 9.71
C ARG A 57 -15.06 13.31 8.45
N GLU A 58 -15.64 14.50 8.62
CA GLU A 58 -16.13 15.32 7.51
C GLU A 58 -15.05 15.68 6.48
N ASP A 59 -13.82 15.92 6.93
CA ASP A 59 -12.68 16.26 6.07
C ASP A 59 -11.92 15.04 5.53
N ASP A 60 -12.28 13.83 5.96
CA ASP A 60 -11.57 12.62 5.53
C ASP A 60 -11.93 12.25 4.09
N VAL A 61 -10.93 11.81 3.35
CA VAL A 61 -11.10 11.32 1.99
C VAL A 61 -11.55 9.86 2.04
N VAL A 62 -12.81 9.64 1.67
CA VAL A 62 -13.39 8.31 1.48
C VAL A 62 -13.31 7.90 0.02
N ILE A 63 -12.74 6.71 -0.23
CA ILE A 63 -12.64 6.10 -1.56
C ILE A 63 -13.19 4.68 -1.45
N GLU A 64 -14.20 4.35 -2.23
CA GLU A 64 -14.86 3.04 -2.13
C GLU A 64 -15.24 2.47 -3.50
N ASN A 65 -15.29 1.15 -3.57
CA ASN A 65 -15.88 0.39 -4.66
C ASN A 65 -16.84 -0.68 -4.09
N GLU A 66 -17.16 -1.73 -4.85
CA GLU A 66 -18.07 -2.79 -4.37
C GLU A 66 -17.42 -3.70 -3.32
N GLU A 67 -16.10 -3.90 -3.38
CA GLU A 67 -15.40 -4.85 -2.51
C GLU A 67 -14.85 -4.22 -1.22
N PHE A 68 -14.48 -2.92 -1.22
CA PHE A 68 -13.85 -2.28 -0.06
C PHE A 68 -14.12 -0.78 0.08
N LYS A 69 -13.78 -0.25 1.26
CA LYS A 69 -13.77 1.19 1.59
C LYS A 69 -12.42 1.56 2.18
N LEU A 70 -11.71 2.49 1.54
CA LEU A 70 -10.48 3.12 2.02
C LEU A 70 -10.81 4.51 2.58
N ILE A 71 -10.30 4.81 3.76
CA ILE A 71 -10.42 6.11 4.41
C ILE A 71 -9.01 6.66 4.64
N ILE A 72 -8.78 7.85 4.10
CA ILE A 72 -7.54 8.61 4.29
C ILE A 72 -7.89 9.88 5.06
N GLY A 73 -7.20 10.11 6.16
CA GLY A 73 -7.41 11.32 6.96
C GLY A 73 -7.01 12.57 6.19
N ALA A 74 -7.61 13.72 6.51
CA ALA A 74 -7.23 15.00 5.92
C ALA A 74 -5.74 15.35 6.12
N ASP A 75 -5.09 14.73 7.12
CA ASP A 75 -3.66 14.75 7.46
C ASP A 75 -2.79 13.86 6.53
N ALA A 76 -3.39 13.27 5.50
CA ALA A 76 -2.79 12.30 4.59
C ALA A 76 -2.31 11.01 5.28
N VAL A 77 -2.89 10.62 6.41
CA VAL A 77 -2.61 9.32 7.05
C VAL A 77 -3.64 8.28 6.63
N ALA A 78 -3.21 7.05 6.36
CA ALA A 78 -4.13 5.94 6.08
C ALA A 78 -4.86 5.54 7.37
N LYS A 79 -6.18 5.73 7.44
CA LYS A 79 -6.96 5.50 8.67
C LYS A 79 -7.65 4.14 8.69
N SER A 80 -8.21 3.70 7.57
CA SER A 80 -8.92 2.42 7.48
C SER A 80 -8.96 1.88 6.06
N LEU A 81 -8.85 0.56 5.90
CA LEU A 81 -9.16 -0.18 4.69
C LEU A 81 -10.03 -1.37 5.07
N ARG A 82 -11.34 -1.20 4.90
CA ARG A 82 -12.32 -2.21 5.30
C ARG A 82 -12.82 -3.01 4.11
N ASN A 83 -12.73 -4.33 4.20
CA ASN A 83 -13.39 -5.21 3.23
C ASN A 83 -14.91 -5.21 3.49
N LYS A 84 -15.72 -4.95 2.47
CA LYS A 84 -17.19 -4.87 2.61
C LYS A 84 -17.83 -6.24 2.80
N SER A 85 -17.28 -7.28 2.18
CA SER A 85 -17.85 -8.63 2.23
C SER A 85 -17.63 -9.33 3.57
N THR A 86 -16.44 -9.18 4.15
CA THR A 86 -16.07 -9.80 5.44
C THR A 86 -16.21 -8.86 6.62
N GLY A 87 -16.26 -7.54 6.37
CA GLY A 87 -16.28 -6.52 7.43
C GLY A 87 -14.92 -6.29 8.09
N GLU A 88 -13.88 -6.99 7.66
CA GLU A 88 -12.53 -6.97 8.24
C GLU A 88 -11.79 -5.66 7.98
N GLU A 89 -11.19 -5.10 9.02
CA GLU A 89 -10.18 -4.05 8.91
C GLU A 89 -8.86 -4.65 8.43
N CYS A 90 -8.20 -3.99 7.48
CA CYS A 90 -6.99 -4.48 6.84
C CYS A 90 -5.76 -3.64 7.16
N LEU A 91 -5.92 -2.41 7.64
CA LEU A 91 -4.80 -1.61 8.13
C LEU A 91 -4.53 -1.90 9.61
N ILE A 92 -3.31 -1.67 10.03
CA ILE A 92 -2.96 -1.66 11.46
C ILE A 92 -3.43 -0.34 12.07
N SER A 93 -4.00 -0.38 13.27
CA SER A 93 -4.37 0.83 14.01
C SER A 93 -3.15 1.48 14.67
N ASN A 94 -3.30 2.73 15.11
CA ASN A 94 -2.29 3.48 15.89
C ASN A 94 -0.92 3.67 15.22
N HIS A 95 -0.87 3.65 13.89
CA HIS A 95 0.33 3.97 13.13
C HIS A 95 0.03 5.12 12.16
N ASP A 96 0.69 6.25 12.37
CA ASP A 96 0.54 7.44 11.51
C ASP A 96 1.40 7.32 10.24
N VAL A 97 1.08 6.30 9.43
CA VAL A 97 1.74 6.11 8.13
C VAL A 97 1.10 7.04 7.11
N PRO A 98 1.86 7.99 6.53
CA PRO A 98 1.33 8.87 5.49
C PRO A 98 1.01 8.04 4.26
N VAL A 99 -0.03 8.36 3.48
CA VAL A 99 -0.38 7.63 2.25
C VAL A 99 0.58 7.88 1.09
N SER A 100 1.47 8.86 1.24
CA SER A 100 2.44 9.21 0.22
C SER A 100 3.69 9.86 0.82
N THR A 101 4.80 9.68 0.12
CA THR A 101 6.09 10.31 0.44
C THR A 101 6.78 10.78 -0.84
N ILE A 102 7.55 11.87 -0.75
CA ILE A 102 8.42 12.34 -1.84
C ILE A 102 9.85 12.34 -1.34
N THR A 103 10.73 11.72 -2.12
CA THR A 103 12.19 11.80 -1.91
C THR A 103 12.80 12.74 -2.94
N GLN A 104 13.68 13.61 -2.48
CA GLN A 104 14.44 14.54 -3.31
C GLN A 104 15.93 14.44 -3.00
N GLU A 105 16.74 14.71 -4.01
CA GLU A 105 18.16 14.99 -3.83
C GLU A 105 18.37 16.45 -3.45
N ARG A 106 19.07 16.70 -2.35
CA ARG A 106 19.26 18.04 -1.79
C ARG A 106 20.76 18.29 -1.51
N PRO A 107 21.31 19.46 -1.89
CA PRO A 107 20.65 20.54 -2.62
C PRO A 107 20.24 20.10 -4.03
N TYR A 108 19.11 20.58 -4.55
CA TYR A 108 18.67 20.26 -5.92
C TYR A 108 19.25 21.22 -6.97
N ASN A 109 19.72 22.40 -6.54
CA ASN A 109 20.37 23.39 -7.40
C ASN A 109 21.77 22.93 -7.78
N ASN A 110 22.05 22.85 -9.08
CA ASN A 110 23.32 22.33 -9.59
C ASN A 110 24.53 23.14 -9.11
N GLU A 111 24.40 24.46 -9.00
CA GLU A 111 25.46 25.35 -8.53
C GLU A 111 25.81 25.06 -7.06
N VAL A 112 24.80 24.76 -6.25
CA VAL A 112 24.97 24.45 -4.83
C VAL A 112 25.47 23.01 -4.64
N LYS A 113 25.10 22.06 -5.52
CA LYS A 113 25.61 20.68 -5.54
C LYS A 113 27.13 20.61 -5.71
N LEU A 114 27.77 21.61 -6.33
CA LEU A 114 29.23 21.65 -6.48
C LEU A 114 29.96 21.97 -5.16
N ALA A 115 29.29 22.64 -4.23
CA ALA A 115 29.87 23.10 -2.97
C ALA A 115 29.46 22.24 -1.77
N TYR A 116 28.36 21.49 -1.88
CA TYR A 116 27.79 20.72 -0.76
C TYR A 116 27.44 19.28 -1.16
N PRO A 117 27.60 18.32 -0.23
CA PRO A 117 27.26 16.93 -0.50
C PRO A 117 25.76 16.79 -0.77
N CYS A 118 25.44 16.04 -1.83
CA CYS A 118 24.07 15.71 -2.17
C CYS A 118 23.56 14.59 -1.26
N GLN A 119 22.44 14.81 -0.58
CA GLN A 119 21.77 13.86 0.30
C GLN A 119 20.33 13.64 -0.14
N GLN A 120 19.82 12.42 0.04
CA GLN A 120 18.41 12.12 -0.17
C GLN A 120 17.62 12.54 1.07
N MET A 121 16.57 13.33 0.87
CA MET A 121 15.62 13.72 1.91
C MET A 121 14.21 13.28 1.50
N THR A 122 13.49 12.67 2.44
CA THR A 122 12.11 12.23 2.24
C THR A 122 11.16 13.14 3.02
N PHE A 123 10.13 13.62 2.34
CA PHE A 123 9.07 14.47 2.86
C PHE A 123 7.77 13.66 2.90
N ASN A 124 7.11 13.66 4.05
CA ASN A 124 5.84 12.97 4.24
C ASN A 124 4.69 13.84 3.74
N ALA A 125 3.66 13.20 3.20
CA ALA A 125 2.40 13.88 2.94
C ALA A 125 1.81 14.39 4.26
N ASN A 126 1.28 15.60 4.25
CA ASN A 126 0.66 16.24 5.42
C ASN A 126 -0.78 16.69 5.16
N SER A 127 -1.23 16.63 3.90
CA SER A 127 -2.61 16.89 3.55
C SER A 127 -3.02 16.15 2.29
N VAL A 128 -4.24 15.63 2.29
CA VAL A 128 -4.89 15.11 1.09
C VAL A 128 -6.28 15.72 0.96
N LYS A 129 -6.67 16.03 -0.27
CA LYS A 129 -8.03 16.39 -0.63
C LYS A 129 -8.46 15.62 -1.85
N ARG A 130 -9.75 15.33 -1.95
CA ARG A 130 -10.34 14.72 -3.14
C ARG A 130 -11.10 15.78 -3.92
N ASP A 131 -10.82 15.87 -5.21
CA ASP A 131 -11.55 16.68 -6.18
C ASP A 131 -12.00 15.77 -7.33
N GLY A 132 -13.27 15.34 -7.29
CA GLY A 132 -13.81 14.37 -8.24
C GLY A 132 -13.04 13.04 -8.25
N ASP A 133 -12.38 12.77 -9.37
CA ASP A 133 -11.55 11.58 -9.60
C ASP A 133 -10.06 11.84 -9.33
N ARG A 134 -9.69 12.94 -8.67
CA ARG A 134 -8.31 13.27 -8.34
C ARG A 134 -8.11 13.37 -6.83
N LEU A 135 -6.98 12.83 -6.37
CA LEU A 135 -6.40 13.12 -5.07
C LEU A 135 -5.32 14.18 -5.24
N ILE A 136 -5.45 15.25 -4.46
CA ILE A 136 -4.51 16.35 -4.37
C ILE A 136 -3.76 16.19 -3.05
N ILE A 137 -2.49 15.81 -3.14
CA ILE A 137 -1.65 15.48 -1.99
C ILE A 137 -0.59 16.56 -1.80
N ARG A 138 -0.53 17.15 -0.61
CA ARG A 138 0.52 18.11 -0.21
C ARG A 138 1.49 17.44 0.76
N TYR A 139 2.68 18.01 0.82
CA TYR A 139 3.78 17.49 1.63
C TYR A 139 4.32 18.58 2.54
N ASP A 140 4.91 18.14 3.64
CA ASP A 140 5.60 19.05 4.53
C ASP A 140 6.79 19.71 3.81
N LEU A 141 6.96 21.02 4.00
CA LEU A 141 8.06 21.84 3.46
C LEU A 141 8.18 21.94 1.93
N LEU A 142 7.25 21.34 1.15
CA LEU A 142 7.28 21.40 -0.31
C LEU A 142 6.20 22.34 -0.86
N GLU A 143 6.60 23.22 -1.78
CA GLU A 143 5.74 24.24 -2.40
C GLU A 143 5.03 23.73 -3.68
N TYR A 144 4.72 22.44 -3.72
CA TYR A 144 4.01 21.81 -4.82
C TYR A 144 3.21 20.61 -4.30
N GLN A 145 2.18 20.24 -5.04
CA GLN A 145 1.26 19.16 -4.72
C GLN A 145 1.34 18.05 -5.77
N MET A 146 1.15 16.81 -5.35
CA MET A 146 1.05 15.67 -6.25
C MET A 146 -0.41 15.40 -6.58
N ILE A 147 -0.69 15.14 -7.85
CA ILE A 147 -2.02 14.81 -8.37
C ILE A 147 -2.05 13.33 -8.71
N VAL A 148 -2.92 12.58 -8.04
CA VAL A 148 -3.15 11.16 -8.32
C VAL A 148 -4.58 10.97 -8.81
N ARG A 149 -4.74 10.50 -10.04
CA ARG A 149 -6.05 10.16 -10.58
C ARG A 149 -6.51 8.80 -10.06
N LEU A 150 -7.77 8.73 -9.68
CA LEU A 150 -8.50 7.55 -9.27
C LEU A 150 -9.33 7.03 -10.43
N ASN A 151 -9.23 5.73 -10.68
CA ASN A 151 -10.12 5.02 -11.57
C ASN A 151 -10.76 3.88 -10.77
N ILE A 152 -11.97 4.15 -10.27
CA ILE A 152 -12.71 3.26 -9.39
C ILE A 152 -13.43 2.22 -10.25
N ARG A 153 -13.03 0.95 -10.11
CA ARG A 153 -13.70 -0.21 -10.70
C ARG A 153 -14.40 -1.02 -9.60
N PRO A 154 -15.39 -1.86 -9.93
CA PRO A 154 -16.10 -2.67 -8.94
C PRO A 154 -15.18 -3.51 -8.03
N ASP A 155 -14.12 -4.04 -8.64
CA ASP A 155 -13.16 -5.02 -8.12
C ASP A 155 -11.85 -4.42 -7.62
N TYR A 156 -11.37 -3.33 -8.24
CA TYR A 156 -10.15 -2.64 -7.82
C TYR A 156 -10.24 -1.12 -7.96
N ILE A 157 -9.30 -0.41 -7.35
CA ILE A 157 -9.16 1.02 -7.55
C ILE A 157 -7.75 1.30 -8.06
N GLU A 158 -7.65 1.82 -9.29
CA GLU A 158 -6.38 2.26 -9.87
C GLU A 158 -6.05 3.68 -9.41
N PHE A 159 -4.82 3.85 -8.93
CA PHE A 159 -4.18 5.10 -8.57
C PHE A 159 -3.12 5.40 -9.62
N ARG A 160 -3.23 6.54 -10.30
CA ARG A 160 -2.28 6.97 -11.33
C ARG A 160 -1.68 8.31 -10.99
N LEU A 161 -0.36 8.37 -10.86
CA LEU A 161 0.39 9.61 -10.73
C LEU A 161 0.22 10.44 -12.01
N GLU A 162 -0.59 11.50 -11.94
CA GLU A 162 -0.93 12.34 -13.11
C GLU A 162 0.08 13.47 -13.27
N ASP A 163 0.29 14.26 -12.20
CA ASP A 163 1.15 15.43 -12.27
C ASP A 163 1.70 15.87 -10.89
N PHE A 164 2.62 16.83 -10.93
CA PHE A 164 3.00 17.65 -9.79
C PHE A 164 2.70 19.11 -10.13
N GLU A 165 1.80 19.72 -9.39
CA GLU A 165 1.35 21.10 -9.61
C GLU A 165 1.99 22.05 -8.61
N ILE A 166 2.40 23.23 -9.06
CA ILE A 166 2.84 24.32 -8.20
C ILE A 166 1.67 25.30 -8.11
N PRO A 167 0.97 25.38 -6.96
CA PRO A 167 -0.14 26.32 -6.81
C PRO A 167 0.33 27.76 -6.99
N LYS A 168 -0.48 28.58 -7.66
CA LYS A 168 -0.11 29.98 -8.01
C LYS A 168 0.27 30.83 -6.79
N GLU A 169 -0.29 30.51 -5.63
CA GLU A 169 0.01 31.13 -4.34
C GLU A 169 1.48 30.97 -3.89
N PHE A 170 2.16 29.91 -4.31
CA PHE A 170 3.60 29.71 -4.06
C PHE A 170 4.49 30.43 -5.08
N GLY A 171 3.94 30.80 -6.25
CA GLY A 171 4.66 31.47 -7.33
C GLY A 171 5.12 32.91 -7.04
N GLY A 172 4.89 33.42 -5.82
CA GLY A 172 5.27 34.77 -5.40
C GLY A 172 6.66 34.91 -4.75
N LEU A 173 7.34 33.80 -4.40
CA LEU A 173 8.60 33.81 -3.64
C LEU A 173 9.88 33.90 -4.50
N GLY A 174 9.76 34.20 -5.80
CA GLY A 174 10.91 34.52 -6.65
C GLY A 174 11.82 33.35 -7.03
N VAL A 175 11.57 32.14 -6.55
CA VAL A 175 12.21 30.91 -7.04
C VAL A 175 11.30 30.31 -8.11
N LEU A 176 11.59 30.57 -9.39
CA LEU A 176 10.93 29.89 -10.51
C LEU A 176 11.36 28.41 -10.53
N MET A 177 10.74 27.58 -9.69
CA MET A 177 10.84 26.13 -9.87
C MET A 177 9.96 25.77 -11.07
N LYS A 178 10.58 25.46 -12.21
CA LYS A 178 9.84 25.05 -13.41
C LYS A 178 9.34 23.62 -13.30
N ASP A 179 10.16 22.74 -12.70
CA ASP A 179 9.90 21.32 -12.55
C ASP A 179 10.21 20.88 -11.12
N PRO A 180 9.28 20.22 -10.41
CA PRO A 180 9.53 19.69 -9.08
C PRO A 180 10.71 18.71 -9.03
N ALA A 181 11.61 18.91 -8.07
CA ALA A 181 12.84 18.13 -7.91
C ALA A 181 12.62 16.73 -7.30
N VAL A 182 11.56 16.04 -7.71
CA VAL A 182 11.22 14.69 -7.27
C VAL A 182 12.22 13.70 -7.84
N TRP A 183 12.92 12.99 -6.97
CA TRP A 183 13.78 11.85 -7.34
C TRP A 183 12.97 10.56 -7.36
N GLN A 184 12.23 10.32 -6.28
CA GLN A 184 11.34 9.18 -6.11
C GLN A 184 10.09 9.64 -5.37
N THR A 185 8.95 9.00 -5.62
CA THR A 185 7.73 9.19 -4.83
C THR A 185 7.05 7.87 -4.56
N ALA A 186 6.55 7.66 -3.35
CA ALA A 186 5.51 6.67 -3.11
C ALA A 186 4.16 7.38 -3.32
N PHE A 187 3.47 7.09 -4.42
CA PHE A 187 2.17 7.71 -4.71
C PHE A 187 1.00 7.00 -4.03
N LEU A 188 1.25 5.81 -3.48
CA LEU A 188 0.38 5.10 -2.57
C LEU A 188 1.24 4.29 -1.60
N GLN A 189 0.95 4.37 -0.31
CA GLN A 189 1.47 3.44 0.69
C GLN A 189 0.43 3.16 1.77
N LEU A 190 0.34 1.89 2.19
CA LEU A 190 -0.69 1.43 3.13
C LEU A 190 -0.06 0.47 4.16
N PRO A 191 -0.27 0.70 5.47
CA PRO A 191 0.25 -0.18 6.51
C PRO A 191 -0.70 -1.36 6.74
N VAL A 192 -0.63 -2.36 5.87
CA VAL A 192 -1.51 -3.53 5.92
C VAL A 192 -1.13 -4.41 7.10
N ARG A 193 -2.07 -4.63 8.03
CA ARG A 193 -1.83 -5.44 9.24
C ARG A 193 -1.31 -6.82 8.86
N ARG A 194 -0.45 -7.39 9.69
CA ARG A 194 0.04 -8.75 9.44
C ARG A 194 -1.13 -9.74 9.47
N ARG A 195 -1.16 -10.63 8.47
CA ARG A 195 -2.04 -11.80 8.37
C ARG A 195 -1.20 -13.07 8.34
N THR A 196 -1.86 -14.22 8.20
CA THR A 196 -1.22 -15.55 8.21
C THR A 196 -0.15 -15.70 7.12
N TYR A 197 -0.39 -15.11 5.94
CA TYR A 197 0.44 -15.31 4.77
C TYR A 197 0.85 -13.98 4.11
N TYR A 198 2.00 -14.03 3.45
CA TYR A 198 2.53 -12.95 2.63
C TYR A 198 3.28 -13.52 1.44
N GLY A 199 3.21 -12.84 0.29
CA GLY A 199 3.65 -13.34 -1.01
C GLY A 199 4.36 -12.26 -1.79
N ASP A 200 5.68 -12.41 -1.92
CA ASP A 200 6.59 -11.42 -2.51
C ASP A 200 6.30 -11.13 -3.99
N TRP A 201 5.81 -12.12 -4.74
CA TRP A 201 5.63 -11.99 -6.20
C TRP A 201 4.53 -11.00 -6.57
N LEU A 202 3.47 -10.98 -5.78
CA LEU A 202 2.35 -10.08 -6.01
C LEU A 202 2.36 -8.91 -5.03
N GLN A 203 3.12 -8.96 -3.94
CA GLN A 203 3.02 -8.02 -2.82
C GLN A 203 1.62 -8.10 -2.18
N VAL A 204 1.25 -9.32 -1.78
CA VAL A 204 -0.07 -9.64 -1.21
C VAL A 204 0.07 -10.13 0.23
N VAL A 205 -0.82 -9.64 1.09
CA VAL A 205 -0.97 -10.07 2.49
C VAL A 205 -2.36 -10.67 2.64
N TRP A 206 -2.47 -11.91 3.11
CA TRP A 206 -3.75 -12.60 3.19
C TRP A 206 -3.86 -13.62 4.33
N ASP A 207 -5.09 -13.99 4.64
CA ASP A 207 -5.47 -15.13 5.46
C ASP A 207 -6.65 -15.86 4.80
N ASP A 208 -7.41 -16.66 5.54
CA ASP A 208 -8.54 -17.41 5.00
C ASP A 208 -9.75 -16.53 4.66
N GLN A 209 -9.79 -15.28 5.15
CA GLN A 209 -10.92 -14.36 4.99
C GLN A 209 -10.65 -13.31 3.92
N VAL A 210 -9.52 -12.59 4.02
CA VAL A 210 -9.24 -11.43 3.16
C VAL A 210 -7.83 -11.49 2.58
N ALA A 211 -7.71 -11.02 1.34
CA ALA A 211 -6.45 -10.72 0.69
C ALA A 211 -6.37 -9.23 0.33
N THR A 212 -5.23 -8.60 0.62
CA THR A 212 -4.93 -7.20 0.29
C THR A 212 -3.65 -7.12 -0.53
N ASN A 213 -3.70 -6.36 -1.62
CA ASN A 213 -2.63 -6.28 -2.59
C ASN A 213 -2.53 -4.89 -3.25
N ILE A 214 -1.30 -4.48 -3.56
CA ILE A 214 -1.02 -3.39 -4.50
C ILE A 214 -0.29 -3.97 -5.70
N LEU A 215 -0.87 -3.83 -6.90
CA LEU A 215 -0.33 -4.34 -8.14
C LEU A 215 0.09 -3.20 -9.07
N ALA A 216 1.29 -3.26 -9.64
CA ALA A 216 1.68 -2.36 -10.72
C ALA A 216 0.81 -2.62 -11.96
N THR A 217 0.24 -1.55 -12.53
CA THR A 217 -0.58 -1.66 -13.77
C THR A 217 0.20 -1.28 -15.02
N ASN A 218 1.45 -0.85 -14.85
CA ASN A 218 2.36 -0.50 -15.94
C ASN A 218 3.82 -0.69 -15.52
N PRO A 219 4.79 -0.70 -16.47
CA PRO A 219 6.19 -0.98 -16.17
C PRO A 219 6.93 0.21 -15.50
N PHE A 220 6.26 1.33 -15.27
CA PHE A 220 6.86 2.53 -14.65
C PHE A 220 6.67 2.56 -13.13
N THR A 221 6.00 1.55 -12.57
CA THR A 221 5.63 1.49 -11.17
C THR A 221 6.40 0.38 -10.48
N ASN A 222 7.10 0.73 -9.41
CA ASN A 222 7.80 -0.19 -8.54
C ASN A 222 6.90 -0.52 -7.34
N ILE A 223 6.49 -1.78 -7.19
CA ILE A 223 5.72 -2.23 -6.02
C ILE A 223 6.64 -2.93 -5.02
N ALA A 224 6.47 -2.61 -3.75
CA ALA A 224 7.26 -3.20 -2.67
C ALA A 224 6.41 -3.37 -1.40
N ALA A 225 6.78 -4.33 -0.57
CA ALA A 225 6.29 -4.45 0.80
C ALA A 225 7.46 -4.41 1.78
N GLU A 226 7.48 -3.42 2.66
CA GLU A 226 8.46 -3.36 3.74
C GLU A 226 7.88 -4.05 4.98
N LYS A 227 8.55 -5.13 5.42
CA LYS A 227 8.11 -5.90 6.58
C LYS A 227 8.44 -5.15 7.87
N ASN A 228 7.41 -4.74 8.59
CA ASN A 228 7.51 -4.17 9.93
C ASN A 228 7.15 -5.22 10.99
N LYS A 229 7.30 -4.87 12.28
CA LYS A 229 7.01 -5.78 13.40
C LYS A 229 5.57 -6.29 13.37
N ASP A 230 4.60 -5.42 13.08
CA ASP A 230 3.17 -5.69 13.24
C ASP A 230 2.37 -5.56 11.93
N TYR A 231 2.99 -5.07 10.86
CA TYR A 231 2.34 -4.84 9.56
C TYR A 231 3.34 -5.00 8.39
N PHE A 232 2.80 -5.01 7.17
CA PHE A 232 3.55 -4.86 5.93
C PHE A 232 3.20 -3.50 5.33
N LEU A 233 4.21 -2.67 5.07
CA LEU A 233 4.01 -1.39 4.39
C LEU A 233 3.98 -1.67 2.88
N LEU A 234 2.79 -1.84 2.31
CA LEU A 234 2.64 -2.00 0.86
C LEU A 234 2.80 -0.62 0.20
N GLN A 235 3.59 -0.54 -0.86
CA GLN A 235 3.94 0.71 -1.52
C GLN A 235 3.87 0.58 -3.04
N ALA A 236 3.37 1.61 -3.70
CA ALA A 236 3.56 1.88 -5.12
C ALA A 236 4.44 3.12 -5.29
N LYS A 237 5.63 2.92 -5.86
CA LYS A 237 6.67 3.93 -6.05
C LYS A 237 6.87 4.25 -7.52
N ALA A 238 7.29 5.48 -7.80
CA ALA A 238 7.72 5.95 -9.11
C ALA A 238 9.08 6.65 -8.96
N GLU A 239 9.96 6.47 -9.95
CA GLU A 239 11.35 6.95 -9.93
C GLU A 239 11.63 7.83 -11.15
N ARG A 240 12.39 8.91 -10.96
CA ARG A 240 12.70 9.90 -12.01
C ARG A 240 13.42 9.28 -13.20
N ASP A 241 14.36 8.38 -12.93
CA ASP A 241 15.20 7.74 -13.95
C ASP A 241 14.42 6.75 -14.82
N VAL A 242 13.26 6.30 -14.35
CA VAL A 242 12.33 5.47 -15.13
C VAL A 242 11.26 6.35 -15.77
N LYS A 243 10.31 6.81 -14.95
CA LYS A 243 9.23 7.74 -15.31
C LYS A 243 8.40 8.04 -14.07
N LEU A 244 8.18 9.32 -13.76
CA LEU A 244 7.26 9.73 -12.70
C LEU A 244 5.81 9.75 -13.21
N LYS A 245 5.48 10.74 -14.06
CA LYS A 245 4.12 10.96 -14.55
C LYS A 245 3.63 9.78 -15.38
N GLY A 246 2.46 9.27 -15.03
CA GLY A 246 1.83 8.11 -15.63
C GLY A 246 2.12 6.79 -14.91
N ALA A 247 2.97 6.73 -13.88
CA ALA A 247 3.06 5.55 -13.01
C ALA A 247 1.67 5.25 -12.40
N SER A 248 1.28 3.97 -12.34
CA SER A 248 -0.03 3.56 -11.86
C SER A 248 -0.04 2.18 -11.20
N ALA A 249 -0.82 2.07 -10.13
CA ALA A 249 -1.03 0.83 -9.38
C ALA A 249 -2.50 0.60 -9.07
N ALA A 250 -2.92 -0.66 -8.97
CA ALA A 250 -4.25 -1.07 -8.53
C ALA A 250 -4.20 -1.53 -7.08
N LEU A 251 -5.09 -0.99 -6.25
CA LEU A 251 -5.39 -1.52 -4.92
C LEU A 251 -6.50 -2.56 -5.06
N ILE A 252 -6.22 -3.77 -4.59
CA ILE A 252 -7.16 -4.88 -4.54
C ILE A 252 -7.32 -5.28 -3.09
N ASN A 253 -8.56 -5.34 -2.62
CA ASN A 253 -8.92 -5.88 -1.32
C ASN A 253 -10.20 -6.70 -1.50
N SER A 254 -10.09 -8.01 -1.36
CA SER A 254 -11.17 -8.95 -1.66
C SER A 254 -11.23 -10.05 -0.62
N ALA A 255 -12.36 -10.78 -0.59
CA ALA A 255 -12.36 -12.10 0.04
C ALA A 255 -11.27 -12.98 -0.60
N THR A 256 -10.57 -13.80 0.19
CA THR A 256 -9.41 -14.57 -0.29
C THR A 256 -9.76 -15.49 -1.48
N GLY A 257 -10.98 -16.04 -1.48
CA GLY A 257 -11.46 -16.91 -2.56
C GLY A 257 -11.72 -16.21 -3.90
N LYS A 258 -11.74 -14.87 -3.94
CA LYS A 258 -11.96 -14.06 -5.16
C LYS A 258 -10.70 -13.35 -5.66
N LEU A 259 -9.58 -13.48 -4.96
CA LEU A 259 -8.35 -12.77 -5.32
C LEU A 259 -7.91 -13.17 -6.74
N LEU A 260 -7.76 -12.17 -7.64
CA LEU A 260 -7.44 -12.32 -9.07
C LEU A 260 -8.53 -12.97 -9.94
N ASP A 261 -9.76 -13.11 -9.47
CA ASP A 261 -10.92 -13.42 -10.32
C ASP A 261 -11.52 -12.14 -10.95
N HIS A 262 -10.66 -11.16 -11.24
CA HIS A 262 -10.94 -9.76 -11.57
C HIS A 262 -10.34 -9.40 -12.94
#